data_AF-A0A7J9HRR0-F1
#
_entry.id   AF-A0A7J9HRR0-F1
#
_cell.length_a   1.000
_cell.length_b   1.000
_cell.length_c   1.000
_cell.angle_alpha   90.00
_cell.angle_beta   90.00
_cell.angle_gamma   90.00
#
_symmetry.space_group_name_H-M   'P 1'
#
loop_
_entity.id
_entity.type
_entity.pdbx_description
1 polymer ?
#
loop_
_entity_poly.entity_id
_entity_poly.type
_entity_poly.pdbx_seq_one_letter_code
_entity_poly.pdbx_strand_id
1 'polypeptide(L)'
;MDSLYADPERKAYDVLGLYYGLGRTFFNPASAKVFSRLDKVKKAMENYTIKATPDDTSSVLQQGGMFVFKGKQLLYARKDEGTGDHAPLDDIFDVCCKTPVA
;
A
#
# COMPACT_ATOMS: atom_id res chain seq x y z
N MET A 1 5.01 -12.69 16.55
CA MET A 1 5.72 -11.71 15.70
C MET A 1 6.53 -12.38 14.60
N ASP A 2 6.65 -13.71 14.62
CA ASP A 2 7.59 -14.47 13.77
C ASP A 2 7.23 -14.49 12.28
N SER A 3 6.04 -14.00 11.91
CA SER A 3 5.57 -13.91 10.52
C SER A 3 5.56 -12.47 9.98
N LEU A 4 6.02 -11.48 10.76
CA LEU A 4 6.09 -10.09 10.33
C LEU A 4 7.52 -9.74 9.94
N TYR A 5 7.75 -9.54 8.65
CA TYR A 5 9.01 -8.98 8.15
C TYR A 5 8.85 -7.46 7.97
N ALA A 6 9.65 -6.68 8.70
CA ALA A 6 9.81 -5.27 8.43
C ALA A 6 10.95 -5.08 7.42
N ASP A 7 10.73 -4.28 6.39
CA ASP A 7 11.70 -3.99 5.33
C ASP A 7 12.22 -2.55 5.46
N PRO A 8 13.11 -2.26 6.43
CA PRO A 8 13.58 -0.91 6.70
C PRO A 8 14.37 -0.30 5.53
N GLU A 9 15.00 -1.15 4.71
CA GLU A 9 15.80 -0.74 3.56
C GLU A 9 14.99 -0.71 2.25
N ARG A 10 13.69 -1.04 2.29
CA ARG A 10 12.79 -1.08 1.12
C ARG A 10 13.21 -2.06 0.01
N LYS A 11 14.05 -3.04 0.33
CA LYS A 11 14.58 -4.02 -0.64
C LYS A 11 13.47 -4.80 -1.32
N ALA A 12 12.44 -5.20 -0.59
CA ALA A 12 11.30 -5.92 -1.14
C ALA A 12 10.47 -5.01 -2.07
N TYR A 13 10.27 -3.75 -1.68
CA TYR A 13 9.53 -2.80 -2.52
C TYR A 13 10.23 -2.52 -3.84
N ASP A 14 11.55 -2.36 -3.81
CA ASP A 14 12.37 -2.14 -5.01
C ASP A 14 12.33 -3.36 -5.93
N VAL A 15 12.49 -4.57 -5.38
CA VAL A 15 12.41 -5.82 -6.15
C VAL A 15 11.02 -6.05 -6.75
N LEU A 16 9.95 -5.72 -6.01
CA LEU A 16 8.56 -5.79 -6.50
C LEU A 16 8.21 -4.64 -7.45
N GLY A 17 9.10 -3.65 -7.59
CA GLY A 17 8.93 -2.46 -8.43
C GLY A 17 7.72 -1.62 -8.00
N LEU A 18 7.43 -1.57 -6.71
CA LEU A 18 6.35 -0.76 -6.15
C LEU A 18 6.64 0.74 -6.37
N TYR A 19 5.57 1.53 -6.43
CA TYR A 19 5.74 2.93 -6.79
C TYR A 19 6.25 3.77 -5.62
N TYR A 20 7.06 4.78 -5.96
CA TYR A 20 7.61 5.74 -5.02
C TYR A 20 7.65 7.14 -5.65
N GLY A 21 7.24 8.16 -4.89
CA GLY A 21 7.49 9.56 -5.22
C GLY A 21 6.25 10.48 -5.17
N LEU A 22 6.49 11.77 -4.88
CA LEU A 22 5.44 12.77 -4.67
C LEU A 22 4.44 12.89 -5.84
N GLY A 23 4.96 12.88 -7.08
CA GLY A 23 4.16 13.02 -8.30
C GLY A 23 3.03 12.00 -8.37
N ARG A 24 3.38 10.73 -8.14
CA ARG A 24 2.45 9.61 -8.26
C ARG A 24 1.55 9.45 -7.04
N THR A 25 2.07 9.78 -5.85
CA THR A 25 1.32 9.68 -4.60
C THR A 25 0.26 10.77 -4.46
N PHE A 26 0.56 12.01 -4.83
CA PHE A 26 -0.35 13.14 -4.61
C PHE A 26 -1.01 13.70 -5.87
N PHE A 27 -0.47 13.47 -7.07
CA PHE A 27 -1.00 14.03 -8.32
C PHE A 27 -1.59 12.99 -9.28
N ASN A 28 -1.70 11.72 -8.88
CA ASN A 28 -2.47 10.73 -9.65
C ASN A 28 -3.98 11.06 -9.56
N PRO A 29 -4.75 11.05 -10.67
CA PRO A 29 -6.21 11.10 -10.65
C PRO A 29 -6.87 10.12 -9.65
N ALA A 30 -6.27 8.95 -9.41
CA ALA A 30 -6.72 8.00 -8.38
C ALA A 30 -6.64 8.59 -6.96
N SER A 31 -5.66 9.47 -6.70
CA SER A 31 -5.50 10.21 -5.44
C SER A 31 -6.47 11.40 -5.31
N ALA A 32 -7.25 11.74 -6.36
CA ALA A 32 -8.27 12.80 -6.30
C ALA A 32 -9.32 12.56 -5.20
N LYS A 33 -9.57 11.28 -4.85
CA LYS A 33 -10.43 10.90 -3.71
C LYS A 33 -9.97 11.49 -2.38
N VAL A 34 -8.68 11.75 -2.20
CA VAL A 34 -8.14 12.38 -0.98
C VAL A 34 -8.61 13.83 -0.86
N PHE A 35 -8.66 14.57 -1.97
CA PHE A 35 -9.13 15.97 -1.99
C PHE A 35 -10.60 16.09 -1.58
N SER A 36 -11.44 15.10 -1.91
CA SER A 36 -12.85 15.06 -1.48
C SER A 36 -13.05 14.92 0.04
N ARG A 37 -11.99 14.61 0.80
CA ARG A 37 -12.03 14.36 2.24
C ARG A 37 -11.22 15.37 3.06
N LEU A 38 -10.71 16.44 2.45
CA LEU A 38 -9.83 17.42 3.10
C LEU A 38 -10.40 17.99 4.40
N ASP A 39 -11.68 18.36 4.43
CA ASP A 39 -12.31 18.90 5.64
C ASP A 39 -12.37 17.89 6.79
N LYS A 40 -12.58 16.61 6.46
CA LYS A 40 -12.60 15.52 7.44
C LYS A 40 -11.20 15.26 7.98
N VAL A 41 -10.19 15.31 7.12
CA VAL A 41 -8.77 15.17 7.51
C VAL A 41 -8.36 16.32 8.42
N LYS A 42 -8.68 17.57 8.06
CA LYS A 42 -8.38 18.76 8.87
C LYS A 42 -8.97 18.64 10.28
N LYS A 43 -10.25 18.26 10.38
CA LYS A 43 -10.94 18.07 11.66
C LYS A 43 -10.36 16.93 12.50
N ALA A 44 -9.87 15.86 11.86
CA ALA A 44 -9.18 14.77 12.55
C ALA A 44 -7.80 15.18 13.08
N MET A 45 -7.13 16.13 12.41
CA MET A 45 -5.81 16.63 12.81
C MET A 45 -5.85 17.63 13.98
N GLU A 46 -6.97 18.32 14.22
CA GLU A 46 -7.09 19.33 15.29
C GLU A 46 -6.73 18.81 16.69
N ASN A 47 -6.92 17.50 16.94
CA ASN A 47 -6.60 16.85 18.22
C ASN A 47 -5.46 15.82 18.10
N TYR A 48 -4.79 15.74 16.95
CA TYR A 48 -3.75 14.74 16.73
C TYR A 48 -2.38 15.27 17.15
N THR A 49 -1.73 14.57 18.09
CA THR A 49 -0.36 14.90 18.50
C THR A 49 0.63 14.12 17.64
N ILE A 50 1.39 14.83 16.81
CA ILE A 50 2.36 14.28 15.84
C ILE A 50 3.61 13.65 16.51
N LYS A 51 3.66 13.56 17.85
CA LYS A 51 4.82 12.98 18.59
C LYS A 51 5.14 11.52 18.22
N ALA A 52 4.20 10.79 17.63
CA ALA A 52 4.40 9.41 17.18
C ALA A 52 4.90 9.30 15.73
N THR A 53 5.03 10.43 15.02
CA THR A 53 5.51 10.43 13.64
C THR A 53 7.04 10.41 13.65
N PRO A 54 7.68 9.43 12.98
CA PRO A 54 9.13 9.39 12.85
C PRO A 54 9.67 10.64 12.13
N ASP A 55 10.90 11.03 12.43
CA ASP A 55 11.58 12.14 11.73
C ASP A 55 11.72 11.83 10.23
N ASP A 56 11.95 10.56 9.88
CA ASP A 56 11.91 10.10 8.51
C ASP A 56 10.46 9.86 8.05
N THR A 57 9.97 10.81 7.27
CA THR A 57 8.63 10.76 6.65
C THR A 57 8.66 10.23 5.23
N SER A 58 9.82 9.83 4.69
CA SER A 58 9.92 9.39 3.28
C SER A 58 9.09 8.14 2.97
N SER A 59 8.75 7.36 4.00
CA SER A 59 7.84 6.20 3.90
C SER A 59 6.43 6.58 3.42
N VAL A 60 5.98 7.82 3.64
CA VAL A 60 4.64 8.27 3.17
C VAL A 60 4.54 8.37 1.65
N LEU A 61 5.67 8.41 0.95
CA LEU A 61 5.73 8.47 -0.51
C LEU A 61 5.64 7.09 -1.17
N GLN A 62 5.68 6.04 -0.35
CA GLN A 62 5.68 4.66 -0.79
C GLN A 62 4.24 4.20 -1.03
N GLN A 63 3.99 3.64 -2.22
CA GLN A 63 2.72 3.00 -2.52
C GLN A 63 2.84 1.48 -2.36
N GLY A 64 1.74 0.89 -1.91
CA GLY A 64 1.63 -0.53 -1.70
C GLY A 64 1.20 -1.30 -2.94
N GLY A 65 0.80 -2.53 -2.69
CA GLY A 65 0.24 -3.44 -3.67
C GLY A 65 -0.05 -4.77 -3.01
N MET A 66 -0.61 -5.69 -3.78
CA MET A 66 -0.92 -7.04 -3.35
C MET A 66 -0.24 -8.05 -4.27
N PHE A 67 0.49 -8.98 -3.67
CA PHE A 67 1.14 -10.08 -4.37
C PHE A 67 0.79 -11.39 -3.65
N VAL A 68 0.27 -12.36 -4.39
CA VAL A 68 -0.08 -13.68 -3.85
C VAL A 68 0.84 -14.72 -4.47
N PHE A 69 1.52 -15.47 -3.61
CA PHE A 69 2.46 -16.51 -4.01
C PHE A 69 1.99 -17.88 -3.51
N LYS A 70 2.21 -18.92 -4.32
CA LYS A 70 2.16 -20.33 -3.91
C LYS A 70 3.57 -20.91 -4.04
N GLY A 71 4.26 -21.03 -2.91
CA GLY A 71 5.69 -21.33 -2.91
C GLY A 71 6.47 -20.24 -3.65
N LYS A 72 7.12 -20.61 -4.77
CA LYS A 72 7.87 -19.68 -5.63
C LYS A 72 7.05 -19.13 -6.81
N GLN A 73 5.83 -19.60 -7.00
CA GLN A 73 4.98 -19.18 -8.10
C GLN A 73 4.18 -17.94 -7.71
N LEU A 74 4.25 -16.89 -8.52
CA LEU A 74 3.39 -15.71 -8.42
C LEU A 74 2.03 -16.04 -9.06
N LEU A 75 0.95 -15.93 -8.28
CA LEU A 75 -0.43 -16.19 -8.72
C LEU A 75 -1.21 -14.91 -9.01
N TYR A 76 -0.89 -13.83 -8.30
CA TYR A 76 -1.53 -12.53 -8.46
C TYR A 76 -0.52 -11.42 -8.16
N ALA A 77 -0.52 -10.37 -8.96
CA ALA A 77 0.24 -9.16 -8.70
C ALA A 77 -0.57 -7.94 -9.10
N ARG A 78 -0.68 -6.99 -8.16
CA ARG A 78 -1.25 -5.67 -8.39
C ARG A 78 -0.45 -4.65 -7.61
N LYS A 79 -0.12 -3.55 -8.25
CA LYS A 79 0.42 -2.36 -7.61
C LYS A 79 -0.75 -1.41 -7.37
N ASP A 80 -0.79 -0.77 -6.21
CA ASP A 80 -1.82 0.23 -5.94
C ASP A 80 -1.47 1.48 -6.76
N GLU A 81 -2.40 1.96 -7.58
CA GLU A 81 -2.10 3.08 -8.49
C GLU A 81 -2.10 4.43 -7.75
N GLY A 82 -2.77 4.51 -6.60
CA GLY A 82 -2.85 5.73 -5.81
C GLY A 82 -3.14 5.47 -4.34
N THR A 83 -3.12 6.55 -3.54
CA THR A 83 -3.42 6.46 -2.12
C THR A 83 -4.86 6.00 -1.89
N GLY A 84 -5.04 4.90 -1.16
CA GLY A 84 -6.35 4.31 -0.88
C GLY A 84 -6.94 3.50 -2.04
N ASP A 85 -6.16 3.28 -3.10
CA ASP A 85 -6.42 2.22 -4.07
C ASP A 85 -5.90 0.91 -3.48
N HIS A 86 -6.74 -0.11 -3.40
CA HIS A 86 -6.40 -1.39 -2.79
C HIS A 86 -6.93 -2.52 -3.67
N ALA A 87 -6.22 -3.65 -3.67
CA ALA A 87 -6.68 -4.84 -4.39
C ALA A 87 -8.08 -5.27 -3.89
N PRO A 88 -9.04 -5.54 -4.79
CA PRO A 88 -10.34 -6.09 -4.41
C PRO A 88 -10.15 -7.44 -3.70
N LEU A 89 -10.75 -7.59 -2.51
CA LEU A 89 -10.59 -8.84 -1.75
C LEU A 89 -11.16 -10.06 -2.49
N ASP A 90 -12.20 -9.87 -3.30
CA ASP A 90 -12.79 -10.94 -4.10
C ASP A 90 -11.78 -11.53 -5.09
N ASP A 91 -10.96 -10.70 -5.75
CA ASP A 91 -9.88 -11.17 -6.63
C ASP A 91 -8.88 -12.03 -5.86
N ILE A 92 -8.56 -11.63 -4.63
CA ILE A 92 -7.60 -12.33 -3.77
C ILE A 92 -8.18 -13.67 -3.30
N PHE A 93 -9.44 -13.69 -2.85
CA PHE A 93 -10.11 -14.90 -2.42
C PHE A 93 -10.32 -15.87 -3.57
N ASP A 94 -10.63 -15.39 -4.77
CA ASP A 94 -10.74 -16.24 -5.96
C ASP A 94 -9.43 -16.94 -6.27
N VAL A 95 -8.30 -16.22 -6.24
CA VAL A 95 -6.98 -16.82 -6.45
C VAL A 95 -6.64 -17.81 -5.34
N CYS A 96 -6.93 -17.48 -4.07
CA CYS A 96 -6.58 -18.34 -2.93
C CYS A 96 -7.46 -19.60 -2.83
N CYS A 97 -8.77 -19.48 -3.03
CA CYS A 97 -9.74 -20.53 -2.75
C CYS A 97 -10.03 -21.45 -3.96
N LYS A 98 -9.79 -20.98 -5.19
CA LYS A 98 -9.99 -21.78 -6.40
C LYS A 98 -8.72 -22.48 -6.88
N THR A 99 -7.56 -22.11 -6.36
CA THR A 99 -6.31 -22.78 -6.72
C THR A 99 -6.24 -24.15 -6.03
N PRO A 100 -6.15 -25.27 -6.77
CA PRO A 100 -6.02 -26.60 -6.17
C PRO A 100 -4.80 -26.65 -5.24
N VAL A 101 -4.93 -27.30 -4.08
CA VAL A 101 -3.76 -27.60 -3.24
C VAL A 101 -2.88 -28.59 -4.02
N ALA A 102 -1.57 -28.28 -4.10
CA ALA A 102 -0.61 -29.15 -4.79
C ALA A 102 -0.09 -30.20 -3.82
#